data_AF-A0A1I4QJ72-F1
#
_entry.id   AF-A0A1I4QJ72-F1
#
_cell.length_a   1.000
_cell.length_b   1.000
_cell.length_c   1.000
_cell.angle_alpha   90.00
_cell.angle_beta   90.00
_cell.angle_gamma   90.00
#
_symmetry.space_group_name_H-M   'P 1'
#
loop_
_entity.id
_entity.type
_entity.pdbx_description
1 polymer ?
#
loop_
_entity_poly.entity_id
_entity_poly.type
_entity_poly.pdbx_seq_one_letter_code
_entity_poly.pdbx_strand_id
1 'polypeptide(L)'
;MNYLNHLYSLDSLPLEEKERRKNELIETTPEKLWPDGMPASIDPKIVLIGVSYGNSPNPEAEKSRKNGFDFYSEPCVIKPKNSYFYYPDARGYWEKLRYLSHSFCQKNCPTITIDEALSLTTHINLGTDSAGAATKYDVEKPYVQWASRLLNNIHNPDLVVLFGLKKIMKDKEVSQWWNHESGLKIDWNKPEKEKFFINYRFSLWDLYNSNNHRIRLVLWPNHPSRHPFANLDIWKESVNEFLSTDNL
;
A
#
# COMPACT_ATOMS: atom_id res chain seq x y z
N MET A 1 5.38 19.89 2.90
CA MET A 1 5.19 19.79 4.37
C MET A 1 6.05 18.64 4.87
N ASN A 2 6.80 18.80 5.96
CA ASN A 2 7.57 17.70 6.55
C ASN A 2 6.60 16.58 7.00
N TYR A 3 6.87 15.31 6.65
CA TYR A 3 6.03 14.17 7.00
C TYR A 3 5.81 14.02 8.51
N LEU A 4 6.78 14.41 9.32
CA LEU A 4 6.65 14.39 10.77
C LEU A 4 5.62 15.43 11.26
N ASN A 5 5.61 16.63 10.68
CA ASN A 5 4.59 17.63 10.98
C ASN A 5 3.20 17.18 10.55
N HIS A 6 3.11 16.47 9.41
CA HIS A 6 1.85 15.85 8.97
C HIS A 6 1.36 14.84 10.01
N LEU A 7 2.22 13.91 10.43
CA LEU A 7 1.88 12.91 11.45
C LEU A 7 1.47 13.55 12.77
N TYR A 8 2.22 14.54 13.27
CA TYR A 8 1.86 15.26 14.49
C TYR A 8 0.56 16.04 14.35
N SER A 9 0.26 16.60 13.18
CA SER A 9 -1.03 17.25 12.95
C SER A 9 -2.18 16.25 13.06
N LEU A 10 -2.03 15.03 12.52
CA LEU A 10 -3.02 13.96 12.67
C LEU A 10 -3.14 13.51 14.12
N ASP A 11 -2.02 13.38 14.83
CA ASP A 11 -2.04 12.93 16.23
C ASP A 11 -2.57 13.99 17.19
N SER A 12 -2.47 15.26 16.83
CA SER A 12 -3.06 16.37 17.58
C SER A 12 -4.59 16.50 17.40
N LEU A 13 -5.20 15.76 16.46
CA LEU A 13 -6.64 15.81 16.25
C LEU A 13 -7.40 15.33 17.50
N PRO A 14 -8.56 15.94 17.83
CA PRO A 14 -9.44 15.40 18.85
C PRO A 14 -9.80 13.93 18.58
N LEU A 15 -9.97 13.13 19.65
CA LEU A 15 -10.31 11.71 19.52
C LEU A 15 -11.56 11.49 18.67
N GLU A 16 -12.59 12.31 18.86
CA GLU A 16 -13.84 12.27 18.07
C GLU A 16 -13.58 12.43 16.56
N GLU A 17 -12.67 13.34 16.18
CA GLU A 17 -12.31 13.56 14.78
C GLU A 17 -11.48 12.40 14.21
N LYS A 18 -10.60 11.79 15.02
CA LYS A 18 -9.86 10.58 14.63
C LYS A 18 -10.82 9.42 14.35
N GLU A 19 -11.78 9.19 15.24
CA GLU A 19 -12.80 8.14 15.10
C GLU A 19 -13.75 8.43 13.94
N ARG A 20 -14.17 9.68 13.74
CA ARG A 20 -14.99 10.07 12.57
C ARG A 20 -14.29 9.70 11.26
N ARG A 21 -13.04 10.10 11.07
CA ARG A 21 -12.27 9.79 9.85
C ARG A 21 -12.05 8.29 9.67
N LYS A 22 -11.77 7.56 10.76
CA LYS A 22 -11.67 6.09 10.73
C LYS A 22 -12.98 5.45 10.26
N ASN A 23 -14.12 5.86 10.82
CA ASN A 23 -15.43 5.32 10.48
C ASN A 23 -15.82 5.65 9.04
N GLU A 24 -15.52 6.87 8.56
CA GLU A 24 -15.73 7.23 7.16
C GLU A 24 -14.97 6.32 6.20
N LEU A 25 -13.73 5.95 6.53
CA LEU A 25 -12.96 4.98 5.74
C LEU A 25 -13.61 3.60 5.76
N ILE A 26 -14.04 3.12 6.92
CA ILE A 26 -14.72 1.82 7.08
C ILE A 26 -16.03 1.79 6.29
N GLU A 27 -16.82 2.85 6.32
CA GLU A 27 -18.09 2.95 5.60
C GLU A 27 -17.90 2.92 4.08
N THR A 28 -16.72 3.29 3.59
CA THR A 28 -16.40 3.23 2.16
C THR A 28 -16.00 1.84 1.69
N THR A 29 -15.70 0.89 2.59
CA THR A 29 -15.27 -0.45 2.19
C THR A 29 -16.43 -1.22 1.54
N PRO A 30 -16.15 -2.18 0.63
CA PRO A 30 -17.21 -2.98 0.01
C PRO A 30 -18.11 -3.72 1.01
N GLU A 31 -17.54 -4.18 2.13
CA GLU A 31 -18.23 -4.99 3.15
C GLU A 31 -18.71 -4.17 4.36
N LYS A 32 -18.46 -2.85 4.39
CA LYS A 32 -18.71 -1.98 5.55
C LYS A 32 -18.04 -2.42 6.85
N LEU A 33 -17.00 -3.24 6.72
CA LEU A 33 -16.04 -3.64 7.73
C LEU A 33 -14.65 -3.47 7.14
N TRP A 34 -13.66 -3.24 7.99
CA TRP A 34 -12.29 -3.12 7.49
C TRP A 34 -11.70 -4.51 7.20
N PRO A 35 -11.24 -4.78 5.97
CA PRO A 35 -10.73 -6.11 5.63
C PRO A 35 -9.44 -6.48 6.37
N ASP A 36 -9.30 -7.76 6.66
CA ASP A 36 -8.08 -8.29 7.26
C ASP A 36 -6.87 -8.19 6.33
N GLY A 37 -5.70 -8.00 6.94
CA GLY A 37 -4.44 -7.87 6.24
C GLY A 37 -4.30 -6.62 5.38
N MET A 38 -5.08 -5.57 5.65
CA MET A 38 -5.03 -4.27 4.97
C MET A 38 -4.71 -3.12 5.96
N PRO A 39 -3.57 -3.12 6.67
CA PRO A 39 -3.26 -2.08 7.66
C PRO A 39 -3.24 -0.67 7.04
N ALA A 40 -4.08 0.25 7.53
CA ALA A 40 -4.23 1.59 6.94
C ALA A 40 -3.93 2.78 7.86
N SER A 41 -3.28 3.81 7.33
CA SER A 41 -3.32 5.15 7.90
C SER A 41 -4.63 5.85 7.54
N ILE A 42 -5.12 6.72 8.42
CA ILE A 42 -6.29 7.56 8.07
C ILE A 42 -5.97 8.61 7.00
N ASP A 43 -4.69 8.99 6.85
CA ASP A 43 -4.23 9.96 5.85
C ASP A 43 -2.79 9.62 5.40
N PRO A 44 -2.65 8.59 4.54
CA PRO A 44 -1.36 8.02 4.17
C PRO A 44 -0.57 8.93 3.23
N LYS A 45 0.76 8.87 3.32
CA LYS A 45 1.70 9.40 2.31
C LYS A 45 2.16 8.37 1.31
N ILE A 46 2.07 7.09 1.69
CA ILE A 46 2.34 5.97 0.79
C ILE A 46 1.20 4.95 0.85
N VAL A 47 0.71 4.54 -0.31
CA VAL A 47 -0.27 3.45 -0.44
C VAL A 47 0.36 2.29 -1.19
N LEU A 48 0.31 1.12 -0.58
CA LEU A 48 0.86 -0.13 -1.09
C LEU A 48 -0.32 -1.04 -1.51
N ILE A 49 -0.31 -1.52 -2.74
CA ILE A 49 -1.42 -2.28 -3.30
C ILE A 49 -0.94 -3.66 -3.73
N GLY A 50 -1.56 -4.69 -3.14
CA GLY A 50 -1.37 -6.10 -3.46
C GLY A 50 -2.63 -6.74 -4.06
N VAL A 51 -2.52 -8.02 -4.40
CA VAL A 51 -3.71 -8.85 -4.73
C VAL A 51 -4.39 -9.31 -3.45
N SER A 52 -3.61 -9.77 -2.47
CA SER A 52 -4.08 -10.27 -1.17
C SER A 52 -2.98 -10.20 -0.11
N TYR A 53 -3.38 -10.32 1.16
CA TYR A 53 -2.48 -10.14 2.32
C TYR A 53 -1.53 -11.31 2.60
N GLY A 54 -1.53 -12.36 1.77
CA GLY A 54 -0.61 -13.49 1.86
C GLY A 54 -0.74 -14.31 3.16
N ASN A 55 -1.40 -15.47 3.10
CA ASN A 55 -1.62 -16.31 4.29
C ASN A 55 -0.52 -17.37 4.49
N SER A 56 0.73 -16.95 4.66
CA SER A 56 1.86 -17.85 4.95
C SER A 56 2.52 -17.47 6.29
N PRO A 57 1.84 -17.73 7.43
CA PRO A 57 2.43 -17.50 8.75
C PRO A 57 3.78 -18.22 8.85
N ASN A 58 4.76 -17.57 9.49
CA ASN A 58 5.88 -18.33 10.04
C ASN A 58 5.45 -19.01 11.37
N PRO A 59 6.27 -19.91 11.95
CA PRO A 59 5.94 -20.57 13.21
C PRO A 59 5.67 -19.60 14.38
N GLU A 60 6.22 -18.38 14.36
CA GLU A 60 6.01 -17.37 15.40
C GLU A 60 4.63 -16.71 15.29
N ALA A 61 4.13 -16.45 14.07
CA ALA A 61 2.76 -16.00 13.84
C ALA A 61 1.75 -17.04 14.34
N GLU A 62 1.99 -18.32 14.08
CA GLU A 62 1.13 -19.40 14.57
C GLU A 62 1.13 -19.48 16.10
N LYS A 63 2.30 -19.35 16.73
CA LYS A 63 2.43 -19.32 18.19
C LYS A 63 1.72 -18.11 18.80
N SER A 64 1.86 -16.94 18.18
CA SER A 64 1.24 -15.69 18.65
C SER A 64 -0.29 -15.80 18.62
N ARG A 65 -0.87 -16.28 17.50
CA ARG A 65 -2.32 -16.53 17.38
C ARG A 65 -2.82 -17.55 18.41
N LYS A 66 -2.08 -18.64 18.62
CA LYS A 66 -2.43 -19.65 19.66
C LYS A 66 -2.44 -19.07 21.08
N ASN A 67 -1.67 -18.01 21.32
CA ASN A 67 -1.61 -17.30 22.60
C ASN A 67 -2.62 -16.12 22.69
N GLY A 68 -3.56 -16.01 21.74
CA GLY A 68 -4.57 -14.95 21.73
C GLY A 68 -4.06 -13.59 21.26
N PHE A 69 -2.91 -13.54 20.57
CA PHE A 69 -2.41 -12.31 19.98
C PHE A 69 -2.93 -12.15 18.55
N ASP A 70 -3.91 -11.24 18.39
CA ASP A 70 -4.50 -10.90 17.10
C ASP A 70 -3.81 -9.67 16.48
N PHE A 71 -3.67 -9.73 15.16
CA PHE A 71 -3.13 -8.63 14.37
C PHE A 71 -4.26 -7.75 13.84
N TYR A 72 -4.08 -6.43 13.90
CA TYR A 72 -5.11 -5.45 13.52
C TYR A 72 -4.79 -4.77 12.19
N SER A 73 -5.83 -4.60 11.37
CA SER A 73 -5.77 -3.94 10.06
C SER A 73 -6.42 -2.56 10.05
N GLU A 74 -7.26 -2.25 11.04
CA GLU A 74 -8.11 -1.06 11.00
C GLU A 74 -7.33 0.25 10.77
N PRO A 75 -7.98 1.26 10.14
CA PRO A 75 -7.40 2.57 9.97
C PRO A 75 -7.08 3.21 11.32
N CYS A 76 -5.89 3.78 11.47
CA CYS A 76 -5.49 4.47 12.68
C CYS A 76 -4.49 5.58 12.37
N VAL A 77 -4.34 6.54 13.30
CA VAL A 77 -3.33 7.60 13.19
C VAL A 77 -1.94 7.04 13.49
N ILE A 78 -1.77 6.45 14.68
CA ILE A 78 -0.52 5.84 15.11
C ILE A 78 -0.68 4.32 15.03
N LYS A 79 0.22 3.66 14.30
CA LYS A 79 0.16 2.22 14.12
C LYS A 79 0.55 1.48 15.40
N PRO A 80 -0.33 0.63 15.95
CA PRO A 80 0.03 -0.17 17.12
C PRO A 80 0.99 -1.29 16.71
N LYS A 81 1.75 -1.80 17.69
CA LYS A 81 2.74 -2.87 17.47
C LYS A 81 2.13 -4.21 17.05
N ASN A 82 0.83 -4.40 17.30
CA ASN A 82 0.06 -5.54 16.82
C ASN A 82 -0.61 -5.26 15.45
N SER A 83 -0.17 -4.25 14.69
CA SER A 83 -0.63 -4.07 13.31
C SER A 83 -0.13 -5.19 12.39
N TYR A 84 -0.89 -5.53 11.34
CA TYR A 84 -0.44 -6.43 10.28
C TYR A 84 0.89 -6.03 9.63
N PHE A 85 1.31 -4.76 9.70
CA PHE A 85 2.66 -4.38 9.28
C PHE A 85 3.77 -5.08 10.06
N TYR A 86 3.50 -5.60 11.26
CA TYR A 86 4.42 -6.39 12.07
C TYR A 86 4.15 -7.90 12.00
N TYR A 87 3.21 -8.33 11.15
CA TYR A 87 2.91 -9.75 10.98
C TYR A 87 4.15 -10.50 10.48
N PRO A 88 4.58 -11.57 11.18
CA PRO A 88 5.75 -12.32 10.76
C PRO A 88 5.33 -13.36 9.71
N ASP A 89 5.66 -13.08 8.45
CA ASP A 89 5.41 -13.97 7.32
C ASP A 89 6.66 -14.72 6.87
N ALA A 90 6.48 -15.94 6.35
CA ALA A 90 7.58 -16.82 5.98
C ALA A 90 8.44 -16.30 4.79
N ARG A 91 7.99 -15.30 4.03
CA ARG A 91 8.68 -14.78 2.84
C ARG A 91 9.17 -13.34 3.01
N GLY A 92 9.12 -12.80 4.23
CA GLY A 92 9.52 -11.44 4.56
C GLY A 92 8.76 -10.37 3.77
N TYR A 93 7.53 -10.64 3.35
CA TYR A 93 6.67 -9.68 2.66
C TYR A 93 6.50 -8.41 3.48
N TRP A 94 6.08 -8.53 4.74
CA TRP A 94 5.82 -7.36 5.58
C TRP A 94 7.12 -6.64 5.92
N GLU A 95 8.23 -7.36 6.11
CA GLU A 95 9.55 -6.73 6.29
C GLU A 95 9.94 -5.85 5.11
N LYS A 96 9.71 -6.34 3.89
CA LYS A 96 9.98 -5.60 2.66
C LYS A 96 9.10 -4.36 2.52
N LEU A 97 7.82 -4.46 2.88
CA LEU A 97 6.91 -3.31 2.91
C LEU A 97 7.32 -2.27 3.94
N ARG A 98 7.74 -2.71 5.13
CA ARG A 98 8.26 -1.82 6.17
C ARG A 98 9.51 -1.08 5.69
N TYR A 99 10.44 -1.79 5.04
CA TYR A 99 11.65 -1.19 4.48
C TYR A 99 11.33 -0.12 3.42
N LEU A 100 10.44 -0.42 2.47
CA LEU A 100 10.03 0.54 1.44
C LEU A 100 9.35 1.77 2.06
N SER A 101 8.41 1.56 2.97
CA SER A 101 7.67 2.64 3.65
C SER A 101 8.62 3.58 4.40
N HIS A 102 9.53 3.00 5.18
CA HIS A 102 10.51 3.76 5.94
C HIS A 102 11.48 4.50 5.02
N SER A 103 12.04 3.84 4.00
CA SER A 103 12.98 4.46 3.07
C SER A 103 12.35 5.63 2.30
N PHE A 104 11.09 5.47 1.86
CA PHE A 104 10.34 6.54 1.18
C PHE A 104 10.10 7.73 2.11
N CYS A 105 9.63 7.48 3.33
CA CYS A 105 9.36 8.56 4.28
C CYS A 105 10.66 9.24 4.74
N GLN A 106 11.74 8.48 4.93
CA GLN A 106 13.03 8.99 5.39
C GLN A 106 13.65 9.96 4.39
N LYS A 107 13.43 9.75 3.09
CA LYS A 107 13.86 10.70 2.06
C LYS A 107 13.23 12.09 2.25
N ASN A 108 11.99 12.15 2.72
CA ASN A 108 11.25 13.40 2.97
C ASN A 108 11.41 13.92 4.42
N CYS A 109 11.84 13.05 5.34
CA CYS A 109 12.09 13.37 6.74
C CYS A 109 13.20 12.45 7.30
N PRO A 110 14.48 12.85 7.26
CA PRO A 110 15.61 11.97 7.58
C PRO A 110 15.59 11.34 8.98
N THR A 111 14.88 11.98 9.92
CA THR A 111 14.76 11.54 11.31
C THR A 111 13.54 10.66 11.58
N ILE A 112 12.68 10.40 10.58
CA ILE A 112 11.48 9.60 10.79
C ILE A 112 11.84 8.16 11.16
N THR A 113 11.20 7.65 12.20
CA THR A 113 11.33 6.27 12.63
C THR A 113 10.51 5.34 11.74
N ILE A 114 10.78 4.03 11.83
CA ILE A 114 10.00 3.02 11.13
C ILE A 114 8.52 3.03 11.57
N ASP A 115 8.24 3.22 12.85
CA ASP A 115 6.87 3.21 13.39
C ASP A 115 6.06 4.43 12.89
N GLU A 116 6.70 5.60 12.84
CA GLU A 116 6.11 6.81 12.29
C GLU A 116 5.88 6.69 10.79
N ALA A 117 6.83 6.13 10.05
CA ALA A 117 6.66 5.87 8.62
C ALA A 117 5.48 4.93 8.35
N LEU A 118 5.34 3.85 9.13
CA LEU A 118 4.21 2.94 9.01
C LEU A 118 2.87 3.59 9.38
N SER A 119 2.89 4.57 10.28
CA SER A 119 1.72 5.40 10.61
C SER A 119 1.28 6.31 9.45
N LEU A 120 2.15 6.51 8.45
CA LEU A 120 1.87 7.19 7.18
C LEU A 120 1.69 6.21 6.00
N THR A 121 1.65 4.91 6.25
CA THR A 121 1.48 3.88 5.22
C THR A 121 0.09 3.26 5.30
N THR A 122 -0.51 3.07 4.13
CA THR A 122 -1.68 2.22 3.94
C THR A 122 -1.34 1.05 3.03
N HIS A 123 -1.77 -0.15 3.39
CA HIS A 123 -1.75 -1.32 2.52
C HIS A 123 -3.17 -1.75 2.19
N ILE A 124 -3.45 -1.97 0.92
CA ILE A 124 -4.77 -2.37 0.39
C ILE A 124 -4.58 -3.57 -0.52
N ASN A 125 -5.55 -4.48 -0.51
CA ASN A 125 -5.61 -5.57 -1.47
C ASN A 125 -6.76 -5.38 -2.46
N LEU A 126 -6.58 -5.90 -3.67
CA LEU A 126 -7.60 -5.86 -4.71
C LEU A 126 -8.63 -7.01 -4.61
N GLY A 127 -8.60 -7.77 -3.52
CA GLY A 127 -9.57 -8.80 -3.13
C GLY A 127 -9.31 -9.28 -1.70
N THR A 128 -10.21 -10.09 -1.16
CA THR A 128 -10.16 -10.65 0.20
C THR A 128 -10.01 -12.16 0.23
N ASP A 129 -10.50 -12.86 -0.81
CA ASP A 129 -10.73 -14.31 -0.71
C ASP A 129 -9.53 -15.19 -1.09
N SER A 130 -8.51 -14.63 -1.75
CA SER A 130 -7.49 -15.44 -2.43
C SER A 130 -6.11 -15.35 -1.78
N ALA A 131 -5.72 -16.35 -0.99
CA ALA A 131 -4.36 -16.44 -0.47
C ALA A 131 -3.41 -17.18 -1.46
N GLY A 132 -2.35 -16.50 -1.91
CA GLY A 132 -1.18 -17.17 -2.53
C GLY A 132 -1.14 -17.24 -4.07
N ALA A 133 -2.21 -16.87 -4.76
CA ALA A 133 -2.24 -16.67 -6.21
C ALA A 133 -2.38 -15.17 -6.58
N ALA A 134 -1.79 -14.77 -7.71
CA ALA A 134 -1.83 -13.40 -8.23
C ALA A 134 -2.26 -13.43 -9.70
N THR A 135 -3.50 -13.85 -9.90
CA THR A 135 -4.20 -13.92 -11.18
C THR A 135 -5.36 -12.93 -11.19
N LYS A 136 -5.96 -12.70 -12.35
CA LYS A 136 -7.14 -11.84 -12.44
C LYS A 136 -8.36 -12.37 -11.68
N TYR A 137 -8.37 -13.66 -11.35
CA TYR A 137 -9.45 -14.28 -10.58
C TYR A 137 -9.32 -14.02 -9.08
N ASP A 138 -8.14 -13.56 -8.65
CA ASP A 138 -7.84 -13.24 -7.26
C ASP A 138 -8.11 -11.76 -6.95
N VAL A 139 -8.57 -10.97 -7.94
CA VAL A 139 -9.02 -9.60 -7.75
C VAL A 139 -10.53 -9.51 -7.93
N GLU A 140 -11.14 -8.63 -7.15
CA GLU A 140 -12.58 -8.51 -7.03
C GLU A 140 -12.99 -7.09 -7.43
N LYS A 141 -13.98 -7.00 -8.33
CA LYS A 141 -14.47 -5.71 -8.84
C LYS A 141 -14.75 -4.67 -7.75
N PRO A 142 -15.47 -4.98 -6.64
CA PRO A 142 -15.74 -3.99 -5.61
C PRO A 142 -14.48 -3.42 -4.96
N TYR A 143 -13.46 -4.25 -4.72
CA TYR A 143 -12.19 -3.85 -4.11
C TYR A 143 -11.32 -3.04 -5.08
N VAL A 144 -11.28 -3.41 -6.36
CA VAL A 144 -10.57 -2.62 -7.39
C VAL A 144 -11.18 -1.22 -7.53
N GLN A 145 -12.52 -1.15 -7.57
CA GLN A 145 -13.25 0.11 -7.63
C GLN A 145 -13.02 0.96 -6.38
N TRP A 146 -13.11 0.34 -5.20
CA TRP A 146 -12.88 1.00 -3.92
C TRP A 146 -11.47 1.57 -3.79
N ALA A 147 -10.42 0.79 -4.12
CA ALA A 147 -9.04 1.26 -4.08
C ALA A 147 -8.83 2.48 -4.99
N SER A 148 -9.34 2.43 -6.22
CA SER A 148 -9.26 3.55 -7.17
C SER A 148 -10.00 4.79 -6.66
N ARG A 149 -11.19 4.62 -6.04
CA ARG A 149 -11.98 5.70 -5.44
C ARG A 149 -11.28 6.33 -4.24
N LEU A 150 -10.66 5.52 -3.37
CA LEU A 150 -9.89 5.99 -2.22
C LEU A 150 -8.77 6.93 -2.67
N LEU A 151 -7.98 6.51 -3.66
CA LEU A 151 -6.88 7.31 -4.19
C LEU A 151 -7.35 8.60 -4.89
N ASN A 152 -8.53 8.56 -5.51
CA ASN A 152 -9.04 9.71 -6.24
C ASN A 152 -9.65 10.78 -5.32
N ASN A 153 -10.39 10.38 -4.28
CA ASN A 153 -11.26 11.32 -3.56
C ASN A 153 -10.97 11.45 -2.07
N ILE A 154 -10.30 10.46 -1.47
CA ILE A 154 -10.21 10.35 -0.01
C ILE A 154 -8.76 10.53 0.45
N HIS A 155 -7.86 9.71 -0.05
CA HIS A 155 -6.44 9.78 0.29
C HIS A 155 -5.70 10.74 -0.64
N ASN A 156 -4.70 11.41 -0.08
CA ASN A 156 -3.74 12.25 -0.81
C ASN A 156 -2.32 11.69 -0.62
N PRO A 157 -2.03 10.47 -1.14
CA PRO A 157 -0.70 9.90 -1.03
C PRO A 157 0.24 10.51 -2.07
N ASP A 158 1.48 10.77 -1.66
CA ASP A 158 2.51 11.22 -2.59
C ASP A 158 2.99 10.04 -3.48
N LEU A 159 2.95 8.80 -2.97
CA LEU A 159 3.36 7.58 -3.66
C LEU A 159 2.32 6.45 -3.55
N VAL A 160 2.01 5.81 -4.69
CA VAL A 160 1.22 4.58 -4.76
C VAL A 160 2.04 3.50 -5.46
N VAL A 161 2.17 2.33 -4.82
CA VAL A 161 2.96 1.21 -5.36
C VAL A 161 2.08 -0.03 -5.53
N LEU A 162 1.99 -0.53 -6.75
CA LEU A 162 1.24 -1.74 -7.11
C LEU A 162 2.21 -2.89 -7.37
N PHE A 163 2.16 -3.95 -6.56
CA PHE A 163 3.16 -5.02 -6.59
C PHE A 163 2.83 -6.16 -7.54
N GLY A 164 3.57 -6.27 -8.64
CA GLY A 164 3.42 -7.40 -9.57
C GLY A 164 2.07 -7.42 -10.30
N LEU A 165 1.35 -6.30 -10.29
CA LEU A 165 0.00 -6.20 -10.86
C LEU A 165 0.00 -5.85 -12.36
N LYS A 166 1.16 -5.79 -13.01
CA LYS A 166 1.30 -5.29 -14.39
C LYS A 166 0.37 -5.96 -15.39
N LYS A 167 0.27 -7.30 -15.35
CA LYS A 167 -0.62 -8.04 -16.26
C LYS A 167 -2.09 -7.86 -15.89
N ILE A 168 -2.39 -7.83 -14.59
CA ILE A 168 -3.74 -7.68 -14.05
C ILE A 168 -4.32 -6.30 -14.42
N MET A 169 -3.59 -5.22 -14.15
CA MET A 169 -4.09 -3.86 -14.44
C MET A 169 -4.23 -3.57 -15.94
N LYS A 170 -3.48 -4.28 -16.79
CA LYS A 170 -3.59 -4.17 -18.26
C LYS A 170 -4.71 -5.01 -18.86
N ASP A 171 -5.31 -5.91 -18.08
CA ASP A 171 -6.51 -6.62 -18.50
C ASP A 171 -7.64 -5.60 -18.73
N LYS A 172 -8.37 -5.74 -19.84
CA LYS A 172 -9.39 -4.78 -20.26
C LYS A 172 -10.49 -4.63 -19.20
N GLU A 173 -10.90 -5.72 -18.59
CA GLU A 173 -12.00 -5.74 -17.62
C GLU A 173 -11.56 -5.10 -16.30
N VAL A 174 -10.41 -5.50 -15.76
CA VAL A 174 -9.88 -4.91 -14.51
C VAL A 174 -9.54 -3.43 -14.69
N SER A 175 -9.00 -3.04 -15.85
CA SER A 175 -8.76 -1.64 -16.19
C SER A 175 -10.06 -0.82 -16.20
N GLN A 176 -11.16 -1.38 -16.71
CA GLN A 176 -12.48 -0.73 -16.67
C GLN A 176 -13.01 -0.59 -15.24
N TRP A 177 -12.79 -1.57 -14.38
CA TRP A 177 -13.17 -1.47 -12.97
C TRP A 177 -12.40 -0.35 -12.28
N TRP A 178 -11.07 -0.30 -12.46
CA TRP A 178 -10.25 0.76 -11.88
C TRP A 178 -10.65 2.16 -12.40
N ASN A 179 -10.87 2.28 -13.71
CA ASN A 179 -11.19 3.54 -14.37
C ASN A 179 -12.69 3.93 -14.31
N HIS A 180 -13.47 3.35 -13.40
CA HIS A 180 -14.88 3.71 -13.21
C HIS A 180 -15.06 5.21 -12.92
N GLU A 181 -16.28 5.74 -13.06
CA GLU A 181 -16.59 7.19 -12.99
C GLU A 181 -15.85 7.97 -11.88
N SER A 182 -15.95 7.53 -10.62
CA SER A 182 -15.36 8.21 -9.46
C SER A 182 -13.90 7.82 -9.14
N GLY A 183 -13.25 7.07 -10.01
CA GLY A 183 -11.94 6.46 -9.78
C GLY A 183 -10.80 7.26 -10.38
N LEU A 184 -9.58 6.98 -9.92
CA LEU A 184 -8.35 7.61 -10.40
C LEU A 184 -8.06 7.14 -11.83
N LYS A 185 -8.12 8.06 -12.79
CA LYS A 185 -7.99 7.75 -14.21
C LYS A 185 -6.54 7.45 -14.60
N ILE A 186 -6.33 6.37 -15.34
CA ILE A 186 -5.02 5.92 -15.79
C ILE A 186 -5.11 5.05 -17.05
N ASP A 187 -4.24 5.35 -18.03
CA ASP A 187 -3.95 4.45 -19.14
C ASP A 187 -2.73 3.58 -18.79
N TRP A 188 -3.02 2.35 -18.35
CA TRP A 188 -2.00 1.36 -17.96
C TRP A 188 -1.03 0.95 -19.07
N ASN A 189 -1.32 1.32 -20.32
CA ASN A 189 -0.45 1.03 -21.46
C ASN A 189 0.49 2.16 -21.83
N LYS A 190 0.30 3.35 -21.27
CA LYS A 190 1.10 4.54 -21.56
C LYS A 190 1.70 5.10 -20.27
N PRO A 191 2.71 4.43 -19.68
CA PRO A 191 3.45 5.04 -18.59
C PRO A 191 4.17 6.30 -19.10
N GLU A 192 4.25 7.30 -18.24
CA GLU A 192 5.00 8.52 -18.52
C GLU A 192 6.50 8.28 -18.48
N LYS A 193 6.93 7.40 -17.57
CA LYS A 193 8.32 6.99 -17.41
C LYS A 193 8.41 5.50 -17.16
N GLU A 194 9.50 4.92 -17.64
CA GLU A 194 9.90 3.57 -17.29
C GLU A 194 11.28 3.62 -16.64
N LYS A 195 11.46 2.87 -15.55
CA LYS A 195 12.75 2.67 -14.90
C LYS A 195 13.13 1.21 -14.94
N PHE A 196 14.42 0.94 -14.94
CA PHE A 196 14.96 -0.41 -14.98
C PHE A 196 15.83 -0.63 -13.75
N PHE A 197 15.62 -1.76 -13.08
CA PHE A 197 16.54 -2.30 -12.08
C PHE A 197 16.94 -3.68 -12.58
N ILE A 198 18.22 -3.86 -12.90
CA ILE A 198 18.72 -5.05 -13.59
C ILE A 198 17.94 -5.23 -14.92
N ASN A 199 17.08 -6.25 -15.01
CA ASN A 199 16.23 -6.56 -16.17
C ASN A 199 14.73 -6.36 -15.87
N TYR A 200 14.40 -5.72 -14.75
CA TYR A 200 13.03 -5.52 -14.28
C TYR A 200 12.59 -4.09 -14.49
N ARG A 201 11.38 -3.93 -15.04
CA ARG A 201 10.88 -2.62 -15.48
C ARG A 201 9.75 -2.10 -14.60
N PHE A 202 10.01 -0.98 -13.94
CA PHE A 202 9.00 -0.17 -13.27
C PHE A 202 8.28 0.69 -14.30
N SER A 203 6.97 0.82 -14.18
CA SER A 203 6.18 1.73 -15.01
C SER A 203 5.60 2.80 -14.09
N LEU A 204 5.74 4.08 -14.46
CA LEU A 204 5.42 5.21 -13.60
C LEU A 204 4.44 6.16 -14.30
N TRP A 205 3.57 6.76 -13.50
CA TRP A 205 2.63 7.82 -13.89
C TRP A 205 2.64 8.91 -12.82
N ASP A 206 2.68 10.17 -13.23
CA ASP A 206 2.34 11.29 -12.36
C ASP A 206 0.88 11.69 -12.62
N LEU A 207 0.02 11.40 -11.65
CA LEU A 207 -1.41 11.64 -11.75
C LEU A 207 -1.83 12.78 -10.83
N TYR A 208 -3.01 13.33 -11.05
CA TYR A 208 -3.65 14.25 -10.12
C TYR A 208 -5.01 13.67 -9.72
N ASN A 209 -5.30 13.69 -8.43
CA ASN A 209 -6.58 13.25 -7.91
C ASN A 209 -7.62 14.39 -7.96
N SER A 210 -8.85 14.15 -7.48
CA SER A 210 -9.92 15.16 -7.52
C SER A 210 -9.65 16.37 -6.60
N ASN A 211 -8.74 16.23 -5.64
CA ASN A 211 -8.27 17.31 -4.77
C ASN A 211 -7.09 18.10 -5.38
N ASN A 212 -6.75 17.85 -6.65
CA ASN A 212 -5.57 18.42 -7.33
C ASN A 212 -4.24 18.09 -6.61
N HIS A 213 -4.21 17.02 -5.83
CA HIS A 213 -2.99 16.50 -5.23
C HIS A 213 -2.28 15.60 -6.23
N ARG A 214 -0.98 15.82 -6.42
CA ARG A 214 -0.14 15.01 -7.30
C ARG A 214 0.16 13.68 -6.64
N ILE A 215 -0.10 12.58 -7.35
CA ILE A 215 0.19 11.21 -6.93
C ILE A 215 1.20 10.62 -7.90
N ARG A 216 2.34 10.12 -7.40
CA ARG A 216 3.18 9.23 -8.20
C ARG A 216 2.72 7.80 -8.05
N LEU A 217 2.27 7.21 -9.15
CA LEU A 217 1.86 5.81 -9.19
C LEU A 217 2.94 4.96 -9.87
N VAL A 218 3.27 3.82 -9.27
CA VAL A 218 4.29 2.89 -9.74
C VAL A 218 3.71 1.48 -9.84
N LEU A 219 3.77 0.89 -11.03
CA LEU A 219 3.67 -0.55 -11.18
C LEU A 219 5.05 -1.17 -10.92
N TRP A 220 5.21 -1.79 -9.75
CA TRP A 220 6.40 -2.55 -9.42
C TRP A 220 6.42 -3.85 -10.24
N PRO A 221 7.55 -4.20 -10.88
CA PRO A 221 7.60 -5.26 -11.87
C PRO A 221 7.12 -6.63 -11.37
N ASN A 222 7.43 -6.99 -10.12
CA ASN A 222 7.05 -8.25 -9.50
C ASN A 222 6.65 -8.06 -8.04
N HIS A 223 5.97 -9.06 -7.47
CA HIS A 223 5.63 -9.13 -6.06
C HIS A 223 6.89 -9.26 -5.17
N PRO A 224 6.96 -8.64 -3.97
CA PRO A 224 8.12 -8.71 -3.06
C PRO A 224 8.51 -10.14 -2.64
N SER A 225 7.58 -11.09 -2.71
CA SER A 225 7.83 -12.51 -2.38
C SER A 225 8.15 -13.39 -3.59
N ARG A 226 8.43 -12.80 -4.77
CA ARG A 226 8.74 -13.50 -6.02
C ARG A 226 10.10 -13.07 -6.56
N HIS A 227 10.71 -13.89 -7.40
CA HIS A 227 12.00 -13.58 -8.02
C HIS A 227 11.95 -12.22 -8.76
N PRO A 228 12.97 -11.36 -8.64
CA PRO A 228 14.20 -11.55 -7.87
C PRO A 228 14.07 -11.03 -6.42
N PHE A 229 12.99 -10.29 -6.15
CA PHE A 229 12.71 -9.56 -4.91
C PHE A 229 12.43 -10.45 -3.70
N ALA A 230 12.29 -11.77 -3.90
CA ALA A 230 12.26 -12.74 -2.83
C ALA A 230 13.51 -12.64 -1.93
N ASN A 231 14.66 -12.30 -2.51
CA ASN A 231 15.88 -11.95 -1.77
C ASN A 231 15.78 -10.53 -1.19
N LEU A 232 16.03 -10.38 0.12
CA LEU A 232 15.90 -9.10 0.83
C LEU A 232 16.94 -8.06 0.39
N ASP A 233 18.16 -8.46 0.10
CA ASP A 233 19.22 -7.53 -0.31
C ASP A 233 18.91 -6.93 -1.69
N ILE A 234 18.51 -7.79 -2.64
CA ILE A 234 18.05 -7.35 -3.95
C ILE A 234 16.82 -6.44 -3.84
N TRP A 235 15.90 -6.74 -2.91
CA TRP A 235 14.77 -5.85 -2.63
C TRP A 235 15.23 -4.47 -2.15
N LYS A 236 16.11 -4.42 -1.15
CA LYS A 236 16.63 -3.16 -0.59
C LYS A 236 17.36 -2.34 -1.65
N GLU A 237 18.21 -2.98 -2.46
CA GLU A 237 18.89 -2.34 -3.59
C GLU A 237 17.88 -1.74 -4.57
N SER A 238 16.85 -2.50 -4.96
CA SER A 238 15.82 -2.02 -5.90
C SER A 238 15.02 -0.84 -5.35
N VAL A 239 14.72 -0.82 -4.05
CA VAL A 239 14.08 0.30 -3.37
C VAL A 239 14.98 1.53 -3.37
N ASN A 240 16.25 1.37 -2.99
CA ASN A 240 17.21 2.47 -2.93
C ASN A 240 17.47 3.08 -4.30
N GLU A 241 17.60 2.27 -5.34
CA GLU A 241 17.76 2.73 -6.72
C GLU A 241 16.51 3.47 -7.21
N PHE A 242 15.32 2.90 -6.95
CA PHE A 242 14.06 3.55 -7.31
C PHE A 242 13.92 4.93 -6.63
N LEU A 243 14.21 5.01 -5.33
CA LEU A 243 14.05 6.23 -4.55
C LEU A 243 15.15 7.26 -4.80
N SER A 244 16.38 6.87 -5.17
CA SER A 244 17.49 7.81 -5.41
C SER A 244 17.38 8.57 -6.74
N THR A 245 16.68 8.00 -7.72
CA THR A 245 16.69 8.48 -9.11
C THR A 245 15.53 9.41 -9.48
N ASP A 246 14.64 9.75 -8.55
CA ASP A 246 13.56 10.73 -8.78
C ASP A 246 13.63 11.85 -7.76
N ASN A 247 13.24 13.06 -8.16
CA ASN A 247 12.68 14.01 -7.21
C ASN A 247 11.25 13.51 -6.89
N LEU A 248 11.14 12.74 -5.80
CA LEU A 248 9.89 12.39 -5.14
C LEU A 248 9.61 13.51 -4.14
#